data_AF-A0A2V8UYT5-F1
#
_entry.id   AF-A0A2V8UYT5-F1
#
_cell.length_a   1.000
_cell.length_b   1.000
_cell.length_c   1.000
_cell.angle_alpha   90.00
_cell.angle_beta   90.00
_cell.angle_gamma   90.00
#
_symmetry.space_group_name_H-M   'P 1'
#
loop_
_entity.id
_entity.type
_entity.pdbx_description
1 polymer ?
#
loop_
_entity_poly.entity_id
_entity_poly.type
_entity_poly.pdbx_seq_one_letter_code
_entity_poly.pdbx_strand_id
1 'polypeptide(L)'
;MVILLVAWRRGLMPALSLRKAVMRMVALSVVLAAVVSWQVTLEKFREPEPYRVRRELLLSSLAMVADHPWAGFGLDTWPVVYPAYARFDNGLVANHAHDDWAEVQQAGLASATERPILFCPELKRAHEYLEGRGASPGPIQDGGGTQFFEVRDLEGNVIEICKEP
;
A
#
# COMPACT_ATOMS: atom_id res chain seq x y z
N MET A 1 -14.38 -21.38 -10.20
CA MET A 1 -15.27 -22.53 -9.86
C MET A 1 -16.75 -22.17 -9.90
N VAL A 2 -17.20 -21.09 -9.25
CA VAL A 2 -18.62 -20.71 -9.13
C VAL A 2 -19.32 -20.54 -10.49
N ILE A 3 -18.70 -19.85 -11.45
CA ILE A 3 -19.28 -19.61 -12.79
C ILE A 3 -19.50 -20.92 -13.57
N LEU A 4 -18.57 -21.87 -13.47
CA LEU A 4 -18.65 -23.17 -14.14
C LEU A 4 -19.75 -24.05 -13.53
N LEU A 5 -19.89 -24.00 -12.20
CA LEU A 5 -20.97 -24.67 -11.47
C LEU A 5 -22.35 -24.12 -11.85
N VAL A 6 -22.50 -22.79 -11.96
CA VAL A 6 -23.74 -22.14 -12.37
C VAL A 6 -24.10 -22.46 -13.82
N ALA A 7 -23.14 -22.49 -14.73
CA ALA A 7 -23.34 -22.86 -16.13
C ALA A 7 -23.73 -24.34 -16.33
N TRP A 8 -23.16 -25.25 -15.52
CA TRP A 8 -23.62 -26.64 -15.47
C TRP A 8 -25.04 -26.78 -14.91
N ARG A 9 -25.35 -26.07 -13.81
CA ARG A 9 -26.69 -26.08 -13.19
C ARG A 9 -27.78 -25.52 -14.11
N ARG A 10 -27.40 -24.61 -15.03
CA ARG A 10 -28.27 -24.05 -16.08
C ARG A 10 -28.30 -24.88 -17.38
N GLY A 11 -27.67 -26.04 -17.41
CA GLY A 11 -27.67 -26.94 -18.59
C GLY A 11 -26.87 -26.43 -19.79
N LEU A 12 -26.12 -25.32 -19.63
CA LEU A 12 -25.32 -24.72 -20.69
C LEU A 12 -24.04 -25.53 -21.00
N MET A 13 -23.70 -26.49 -20.15
CA MET A 13 -22.53 -27.36 -20.33
C MET A 13 -22.81 -28.79 -19.84
N PRO A 14 -22.43 -29.83 -20.60
CA PRO A 14 -22.51 -31.21 -20.15
C PRO A 14 -21.47 -31.50 -19.04
N ALA A 15 -21.80 -32.41 -18.11
CA ALA A 15 -20.99 -32.72 -16.92
C ALA A 15 -19.54 -33.16 -17.24
N LEU A 16 -19.33 -33.84 -18.38
CA LEU A 16 -17.99 -34.20 -18.84
C LEU A 16 -17.14 -32.99 -19.24
N SER A 17 -17.73 -31.96 -19.83
CA SER A 17 -17.04 -30.72 -20.18
C SER A 17 -16.70 -29.90 -18.94
N LEU A 18 -17.57 -29.90 -17.93
CA LEU A 18 -17.28 -29.32 -16.61
C LEU A 18 -16.09 -30.01 -15.95
N ARG A 19 -16.08 -31.35 -15.92
CA ARG A 19 -14.97 -32.14 -15.35
C ARG A 19 -13.65 -31.82 -16.05
N LYS A 20 -13.63 -31.75 -17.39
CA LYS A 20 -12.44 -31.35 -18.15
C LYS A 20 -11.98 -29.93 -17.82
N ALA A 21 -12.90 -28.97 -17.70
CA ALA A 21 -12.58 -27.59 -17.35
C ALA A 21 -11.99 -27.48 -15.94
N VAL A 22 -12.60 -28.16 -14.95
CA VAL A 22 -12.07 -28.23 -13.57
C VAL A 22 -10.67 -28.83 -13.56
N MET A 23 -10.46 -29.96 -14.25
CA MET A 23 -9.15 -30.63 -14.34
C MET A 23 -8.09 -29.72 -14.95
N ARG A 24 -8.42 -28.99 -16.04
CA ARG A 24 -7.51 -28.01 -16.64
C ARG A 24 -7.16 -26.89 -15.68
N MET A 25 -8.15 -26.37 -14.95
CA MET A 25 -7.95 -25.28 -14.00
C MET A 25 -7.08 -25.71 -12.81
N VAL A 26 -7.29 -26.93 -12.29
CA VAL A 26 -6.44 -27.53 -11.26
C VAL A 26 -5.03 -27.76 -11.79
N ALA A 27 -4.88 -28.33 -12.99
CA ALA A 27 -3.58 -28.54 -13.61
C ALA A 27 -2.81 -27.22 -13.80
N LEU A 28 -3.47 -26.17 -14.29
CA LEU A 28 -2.87 -24.84 -14.41
C LEU A 28 -2.46 -24.28 -13.04
N SER A 29 -3.30 -24.44 -12.03
CA SER A 29 -2.99 -23.97 -10.66
C SER A 29 -1.78 -24.71 -10.09
N VAL A 30 -1.66 -26.01 -10.31
CA VAL A 30 -0.50 -26.82 -9.90
C VAL A 30 0.76 -26.38 -10.65
N VAL A 31 0.68 -26.14 -11.96
CA VAL A 31 1.82 -25.64 -12.74
C VAL A 31 2.28 -24.27 -12.24
N LEU A 32 1.35 -23.34 -12.02
CA LEU A 32 1.67 -22.00 -11.50
C LEU A 32 2.23 -22.07 -10.06
N ALA A 33 1.67 -22.92 -9.21
CA ALA A 33 2.19 -23.15 -7.86
C ALA A 33 3.57 -23.83 -7.86
N ALA A 34 3.91 -24.62 -8.89
CA ALA A 34 5.24 -25.18 -9.06
C ALA A 34 6.27 -24.14 -9.55
N VAL A 35 5.82 -23.13 -10.31
CA VAL A 35 6.66 -21.98 -10.72
C VAL A 35 6.99 -21.09 -9.51
N VAL A 36 6.03 -20.90 -8.60
CA VAL A 36 6.26 -20.20 -7.33
C VAL A 36 6.99 -21.14 -6.38
N SER A 37 8.32 -21.01 -6.28
CA SER A 37 9.12 -21.89 -5.41
C SER A 37 8.62 -21.83 -3.95
N TRP A 38 8.04 -22.95 -3.50
CA TRP A 38 7.59 -23.16 -2.13
C TRP A 38 8.73 -23.00 -1.12
N GLN A 39 9.96 -23.34 -1.53
CA GLN A 39 11.16 -23.22 -0.70
C GLN A 39 11.47 -21.75 -0.38
N VAL A 40 11.49 -20.87 -1.38
CA VAL A 40 11.74 -19.42 -1.18
C VAL A 40 10.68 -18.80 -0.26
N THR A 41 9.43 -19.24 -0.39
CA THR A 41 8.33 -18.75 0.46
C THR A 41 8.51 -19.21 1.90
N LEU A 42 8.81 -20.49 2.12
CA LEU A 42 9.09 -21.02 3.46
C LEU A 42 10.34 -20.43 4.09
N GLU A 43 11.38 -20.16 3.29
CA GLU A 43 12.61 -19.50 3.75
C GLU A 43 12.32 -18.09 4.25
N LYS A 44 11.50 -17.31 3.53
CA LYS A 44 11.05 -15.99 4.00
C LYS A 44 10.31 -16.06 5.34
N PHE A 45 9.50 -17.10 5.57
CA PHE A 45 8.82 -17.30 6.86
C PHE A 45 9.77 -17.73 7.98
N ARG A 46 10.92 -18.32 7.65
CA ARG A 46 11.96 -18.72 8.59
C ARG A 46 13.04 -17.66 8.80
N GLU A 47 12.98 -16.57 8.05
CA GLU A 47 13.90 -15.45 8.17
C GLU A 47 13.79 -14.88 9.59
N PRO A 48 14.87 -14.88 10.38
CA PRO A 48 14.83 -14.39 11.76
C PRO A 48 14.48 -12.91 11.86
N GLU A 49 14.84 -12.13 10.85
CA GLU A 49 14.73 -10.68 10.82
C GLU A 49 14.10 -10.20 9.49
N PRO A 50 12.79 -10.47 9.25
CA PRO A 50 12.13 -10.17 7.98
C PRO A 50 12.07 -8.67 7.66
N TYR A 51 12.24 -7.82 8.67
CA TYR A 51 12.22 -6.36 8.54
C TYR A 51 13.61 -5.73 8.53
N ARG A 52 14.70 -6.53 8.51
CA ARG A 52 16.07 -6.01 8.56
C ARG A 52 16.31 -4.91 7.53
N VAL A 53 16.03 -5.20 6.26
CA VAL A 53 16.24 -4.25 5.15
C VAL A 53 15.45 -2.96 5.37
N ARG A 54 14.18 -3.06 5.77
CA ARG A 54 13.32 -1.89 6.03
C ARG A 54 13.86 -1.04 7.18
N ARG A 55 14.28 -1.70 8.26
CA ARG A 55 14.87 -1.05 9.43
C ARG A 55 16.15 -0.32 9.04
N GLU A 56 17.08 -0.97 8.33
CA GLU A 56 18.34 -0.34 7.97
C GLU A 56 18.13 0.85 7.01
N LEU A 57 17.22 0.74 6.03
CA LEU A 57 16.86 1.86 5.13
C LEU A 57 16.26 3.05 5.91
N LEU A 58 15.37 2.79 6.86
CA LEU A 58 14.81 3.83 7.73
C LEU A 58 15.90 4.49 8.58
N LEU A 59 16.77 3.70 9.20
CA LEU A 59 17.85 4.20 10.05
C LEU A 59 18.89 5.01 9.26
N SER A 60 19.18 4.64 8.01
CA SER A 60 19.99 5.44 7.09
C SER A 60 19.31 6.76 6.75
N SER A 61 18.00 6.73 6.44
CA SER A 61 17.22 7.94 6.14
C SER A 61 17.16 8.90 7.33
N LEU A 62 17.00 8.38 8.55
CA LEU A 62 17.05 9.18 9.78
C LEU A 62 18.43 9.81 10.02
N ALA A 63 19.52 9.14 9.63
CA ALA A 63 20.85 9.73 9.70
C ALA A 63 21.01 10.90 8.72
N MET A 64 20.44 10.79 7.52
CA MET A 64 20.42 11.88 6.55
C MET A 64 19.63 13.09 7.09
N VAL A 65 18.44 12.86 7.66
CA VAL A 65 17.64 13.90 8.34
C VAL A 65 18.42 14.57 9.48
N ALA A 66 19.13 13.76 10.29
CA ALA A 66 19.92 14.28 11.40
C ALA A 66 21.09 15.17 10.96
N ASP A 67 21.68 14.88 9.80
CA ASP A 67 22.78 15.69 9.23
C ASP A 67 22.29 17.01 8.63
N HIS A 68 21.11 17.04 8.01
CA HIS A 68 20.55 18.23 7.36
C HIS A 68 19.11 18.57 7.81
N PRO A 69 18.88 18.83 9.12
CA PRO A 69 17.53 18.89 9.68
C PRO A 69 16.68 20.07 9.19
N TRP A 70 17.31 21.13 8.70
CA TRP A 70 16.60 22.37 8.29
C TRP A 70 16.30 22.43 6.81
N ALA A 71 17.19 21.91 5.97
CA ALA A 71 17.11 22.02 4.51
C ALA A 71 16.88 20.68 3.81
N GLY A 72 17.18 19.56 4.49
CA GLY A 72 17.24 18.24 3.88
C GLY A 72 18.16 18.21 2.65
N PHE A 73 17.91 17.25 1.77
CA PHE A 73 18.65 17.08 0.52
C PHE A 73 17.81 17.31 -0.73
N GLY A 74 16.56 17.75 -0.58
CA GLY A 74 15.61 17.95 -1.68
C GLY A 74 14.89 16.68 -2.14
N LEU A 75 13.79 16.86 -2.88
CA LEU A 75 13.01 15.77 -3.46
C LEU A 75 13.82 14.97 -4.49
N ASP A 76 13.54 13.67 -4.58
CA ASP A 76 14.11 12.76 -5.59
C ASP A 76 15.65 12.60 -5.53
N THR A 77 16.30 13.07 -4.47
CA THR A 77 17.75 12.95 -4.28
C THR A 77 18.16 11.74 -3.44
N TRP A 78 17.18 11.07 -2.83
CA TRP A 78 17.41 9.93 -1.93
C TRP A 78 18.37 8.87 -2.52
N PRO A 79 18.19 8.34 -3.75
CA PRO A 79 19.08 7.30 -4.28
C PRO A 79 20.51 7.79 -4.54
N VAL A 80 20.71 9.09 -4.73
CA VAL A 80 22.03 9.70 -4.94
C VAL A 80 22.77 9.89 -3.61
N VAL A 81 22.05 10.27 -2.55
CA VAL A 81 22.62 10.59 -1.24
C VAL A 81 22.74 9.36 -0.35
N TYR A 82 21.76 8.45 -0.40
CA TYR A 82 21.67 7.27 0.46
C TYR A 82 22.97 6.44 0.54
N PRO A 83 23.72 6.19 -0.56
CA PRO A 83 24.93 5.40 -0.50
C PRO A 83 25.97 5.91 0.52
N ALA A 84 26.01 7.22 0.80
CA ALA A 84 26.90 7.79 1.81
C ALA A 84 26.47 7.47 3.25
N TYR A 85 25.21 7.10 3.45
CA TYR A 85 24.57 6.80 4.74
C TYR A 85 24.21 5.31 4.89
N ALA A 86 24.53 4.48 3.90
CA ALA A 86 24.14 3.07 3.86
C ALA A 86 24.72 2.29 5.04
N ARG A 87 23.84 1.69 5.85
CA ARG A 87 24.22 0.84 7.00
C ARG A 87 24.42 -0.63 6.63
N PHE A 88 24.02 -1.00 5.42
CA PHE A 88 24.17 -2.34 4.87
C PHE A 88 24.31 -2.26 3.35
N ASP A 89 24.89 -3.31 2.77
CA ASP A 89 24.96 -3.51 1.33
C ASP A 89 24.54 -4.95 1.02
N ASN A 90 23.56 -5.10 0.13
CA ASN A 90 23.08 -6.39 -0.37
C ASN A 90 23.35 -6.57 -1.87
N GLY A 91 24.16 -5.69 -2.48
CA GLY A 91 24.49 -5.68 -3.91
C GLY A 91 23.38 -5.14 -4.82
N LEU A 92 22.29 -4.59 -4.25
CA LEU A 92 21.19 -4.00 -4.99
C LEU A 92 21.17 -2.47 -4.82
N VAL A 93 20.67 -1.78 -5.84
CA VAL A 93 20.47 -0.33 -5.78
C VAL A 93 19.16 -0.03 -5.05
N ALA A 94 19.22 0.81 -4.02
CA ALA A 94 18.04 1.32 -3.35
C ALA A 94 17.56 2.60 -4.06
N ASN A 95 16.32 2.60 -4.53
CA ASN A 95 15.78 3.70 -5.34
C ASN A 95 15.08 4.77 -4.50
N HIS A 96 14.45 4.38 -3.39
CA HIS A 96 13.61 5.23 -2.54
C HIS A 96 13.81 4.87 -1.07
N ALA A 97 13.41 5.77 -0.18
CA ALA A 97 13.23 5.40 1.21
C ALA A 97 12.12 4.33 1.28
N HIS A 98 12.18 3.44 2.26
CA HIS A 98 11.11 2.45 2.44
C HIS A 98 9.87 3.04 3.15
N ASP A 99 9.90 4.33 3.50
CA ASP A 99 8.86 5.02 4.24
C ASP A 99 8.70 6.42 3.66
N ASP A 100 7.49 6.74 3.20
CA ASP A 100 7.19 8.02 2.56
C ASP A 100 7.42 9.20 3.51
N TRP A 101 7.16 9.02 4.80
CA TRP A 101 7.49 10.04 5.80
C TRP A 101 9.00 10.25 5.86
N ALA A 102 9.79 9.18 5.85
CA ALA A 102 11.24 9.29 5.87
C ALA A 102 11.79 9.93 4.59
N GLU A 103 11.19 9.64 3.43
CA GLU A 103 11.55 10.26 2.15
C GLU A 103 11.30 11.77 2.16
N VAL A 104 10.12 12.18 2.63
CA VAL A 104 9.72 13.59 2.70
C VAL A 104 10.56 14.37 3.71
N GLN A 105 10.80 13.78 4.89
CA GLN A 105 11.64 14.40 5.92
C GLN A 105 13.10 14.56 5.45
N GLN A 106 13.65 13.52 4.81
CA GLN A 106 15.00 13.57 4.23
C GLN A 106 15.09 14.62 3.11
N ALA A 107 14.02 14.81 2.34
CA ALA A 107 13.95 15.86 1.34
C ALA A 107 13.92 17.28 1.95
N GLY A 108 13.77 17.42 3.28
CA GLY A 108 13.70 18.72 3.97
C GLY A 108 12.33 19.38 3.83
N LEU A 109 11.31 18.61 3.47
CA LEU A 109 9.95 19.09 3.38
C LEU A 109 9.24 18.80 4.70
N ALA A 110 8.49 19.77 5.20
CA ALA A 110 7.47 19.47 6.21
C ALA A 110 6.53 18.44 5.59
N SER A 111 6.30 17.31 6.28
CA SER A 111 5.26 16.36 5.89
C SER A 111 4.00 17.15 5.54
N ALA A 112 3.56 17.03 4.29
CA ALA A 112 2.46 17.83 3.77
C ALA A 112 1.21 17.48 4.58
N THR A 113 0.91 18.34 5.57
CA THR A 113 -0.27 18.32 6.44
C THR A 113 -0.40 17.08 7.34
N GLU A 114 -0.40 17.29 8.66
CA GLU A 114 -0.60 16.29 9.73
C GLU A 114 -1.97 15.57 9.72
N ARG A 115 -2.72 15.66 8.62
CA ARG A 115 -4.07 15.11 8.48
C ARG A 115 -4.00 13.91 7.55
N PRO A 116 -4.23 12.68 8.04
CA PRO A 116 -4.30 11.51 7.17
C PRO A 116 -5.35 11.73 6.09
N ILE A 117 -4.98 11.47 4.82
CA ILE A 117 -5.91 11.53 3.69
C ILE A 117 -6.33 10.11 3.34
N LEU A 118 -7.65 9.88 3.26
CA LEU A 118 -8.25 8.64 2.80
C LEU A 118 -8.96 8.89 1.46
N PHE A 119 -8.60 8.13 0.45
CA PHE A 119 -9.30 8.17 -0.82
C PHE A 119 -10.54 7.26 -0.80
N CYS A 120 -11.64 7.76 -1.36
CA CYS A 120 -12.91 7.05 -1.42
C CYS A 120 -13.58 7.25 -2.79
N PRO A 121 -14.04 6.18 -3.47
CA PRO A 121 -14.74 6.31 -4.75
C PRO A 121 -16.12 6.96 -4.59
N GLU A 122 -16.89 6.58 -3.56
CA GLU A 122 -18.23 7.13 -3.28
C GLU A 122 -18.23 8.05 -2.04
N LEU A 123 -17.70 9.26 -2.21
CA LEU A 123 -17.58 10.25 -1.14
C LEU A 123 -18.90 10.51 -0.38
N LYS A 124 -20.01 10.67 -1.12
CA LYS A 124 -21.33 10.92 -0.52
C LYS A 124 -21.81 9.77 0.36
N ARG A 125 -21.57 8.52 -0.08
CA ARG A 125 -21.99 7.33 0.67
C ARG A 125 -21.14 7.15 1.93
N ALA A 126 -19.85 7.48 1.86
CA ALA A 126 -18.97 7.48 3.03
C ALA A 126 -19.44 8.52 4.06
N HIS A 127 -19.81 9.73 3.60
CA HIS A 127 -20.37 10.78 4.45
C HIS A 127 -21.63 10.32 5.19
N GLU A 128 -22.64 9.83 4.45
CA GLU A 128 -23.90 9.32 5.01
C GLU A 128 -23.68 8.12 5.96
N TYR A 129 -22.75 7.23 5.61
CA TYR A 129 -22.42 6.07 6.44
C TYR A 129 -21.80 6.47 7.78
N LEU A 130 -20.88 7.43 7.77
CA LEU A 130 -20.22 7.94 8.98
C LEU A 130 -21.22 8.69 9.87
N GLU A 131 -22.06 9.54 9.28
CA GLU A 131 -23.15 10.21 9.99
C GLU A 131 -24.10 9.20 10.66
N GLY A 132 -24.51 8.16 9.93
CA GLY A 132 -25.36 7.08 10.46
C GLY A 132 -24.72 6.25 11.57
N ARG A 133 -23.39 6.30 11.73
CA ARG A 133 -22.65 5.65 12.82
C ARG A 133 -22.39 6.58 14.01
N GLY A 134 -22.90 7.81 13.96
CA GLY A 134 -22.71 8.80 15.02
C GLY A 134 -21.39 9.56 14.92
N ALA A 135 -20.65 9.44 13.82
CA ALA A 135 -19.56 10.36 13.55
C ALA A 135 -20.14 11.72 13.12
N SER A 136 -19.36 12.79 13.26
CA SER A 136 -19.74 14.16 12.85
C SER A 136 -18.88 14.60 11.67
N PRO A 137 -19.10 14.06 10.45
CA PRO A 137 -18.37 14.50 9.27
C PRO A 137 -18.73 15.96 8.93
N GLY A 138 -17.73 16.74 8.57
CA GLY A 138 -17.89 18.10 8.08
C GLY A 138 -18.62 18.16 6.73
N PRO A 139 -18.89 19.38 6.22
CA PRO A 139 -19.48 19.54 4.89
C PRO A 139 -18.52 19.04 3.81
N ILE A 140 -19.10 18.54 2.71
CA ILE A 140 -18.34 18.25 1.49
C ILE A 140 -17.91 19.58 0.86
N GLN A 141 -16.62 19.68 0.58
CA GLN A 141 -15.92 20.85 0.04
C GLN A 141 -15.29 20.48 -1.30
N ASP A 142 -15.17 21.45 -2.20
CA ASP A 142 -14.42 21.31 -3.46
C ASP A 142 -13.06 22.01 -3.30
N GLY A 143 -11.96 21.29 -3.47
CA GLY A 143 -10.59 21.82 -3.34
C GLY A 143 -9.62 21.16 -4.31
N GLY A 144 -8.81 21.96 -4.99
CA GLY A 144 -7.76 21.45 -5.88
C GLY A 144 -8.24 20.59 -7.06
N GLY A 145 -9.53 20.66 -7.41
CA GLY A 145 -10.13 19.82 -8.46
C GLY A 145 -10.71 18.49 -7.98
N THR A 146 -10.67 18.19 -6.68
CA THR A 146 -11.37 17.05 -6.08
C THR A 146 -12.36 17.49 -5.00
N GLN A 147 -13.31 16.61 -4.67
CA GLN A 147 -14.27 16.83 -3.60
C GLN A 147 -13.79 16.09 -2.35
N PHE A 148 -13.93 16.68 -1.17
CA PHE A 148 -13.49 16.05 0.08
C PHE A 148 -14.36 16.48 1.27
N PHE A 149 -14.30 15.76 2.38
CA PHE A 149 -14.81 16.23 3.68
C PHE A 149 -13.87 15.81 4.81
N GLU A 150 -13.94 16.52 5.93
CA GLU A 150 -13.12 16.24 7.10
C GLU A 150 -13.94 15.50 8.17
N VAL A 151 -13.34 14.54 8.86
CA VAL A 151 -13.92 13.88 10.03
C VAL A 151 -12.88 13.81 11.14
N ARG A 152 -13.32 13.90 12.40
CA ARG A 152 -12.43 13.72 13.55
C ARG A 152 -12.51 12.29 14.07
N ASP A 153 -11.36 11.73 14.42
CA ASP A 153 -11.32 10.48 15.18
C ASP A 153 -11.61 10.73 16.67
N LEU A 154 -11.49 9.66 17.47
CA LEU A 154 -11.74 9.71 18.92
C LEU A 154 -10.67 10.51 19.70
N GLU A 155 -9.50 10.70 19.10
CA GLU A 155 -8.38 11.47 19.66
C GLU A 155 -8.43 12.95 19.24
N GLY A 156 -9.37 13.30 18.35
CA GLY A 156 -9.56 14.65 17.83
C GLY A 156 -8.70 14.97 16.61
N ASN A 157 -7.94 14.00 16.08
CA ASN A 157 -7.15 14.17 14.86
C ASN A 157 -8.08 14.36 13.67
N VAL A 158 -7.71 15.25 12.76
CA VAL A 158 -8.49 15.52 11.54
C VAL A 158 -8.06 14.53 10.46
N ILE A 159 -9.02 13.77 9.95
CA ILE A 159 -8.86 12.88 8.80
C ILE A 159 -9.59 13.51 7.63
N GLU A 160 -8.89 13.68 6.52
CA GLU A 160 -9.45 14.16 5.26
C GLU A 160 -9.89 12.97 4.41
N ILE A 161 -11.13 12.97 3.93
CA ILE A 161 -11.64 11.93 3.03
C ILE A 161 -11.87 12.58 1.67
N CYS A 162 -11.09 12.17 0.68
CA CYS A 162 -11.09 12.73 -0.67
C CYS A 162 -11.75 11.78 -1.67
N LYS A 163 -12.42 12.35 -2.66
CA LYS A 163 -12.89 11.61 -3.82
C LYS A 163 -11.69 11.18 -4.66
N GLU A 164 -11.66 9.91 -5.04
CA GLU A 164 -10.69 9.42 -6.03
C GLU A 164 -10.84 10.19 -7.35
N PRO A 165 -9.72 10.54 -8.03
CA PRO A 165 -9.74 11.23 -9.32
C PRO A 165 -10.38 10.38 -10.44
#